data_AF-B8M5R0-F1
#
_entry.id   AF-B8M5R0-F1
#
_cell.length_a   1.000
_cell.length_b   1.000
_cell.length_c   1.000
_cell.angle_alpha   90.00
_cell.angle_beta   90.00
_cell.angle_gamma   90.00
#
_symmetry.space_group_name_H-M   'P 1'
#
loop_
_entity.id
_entity.type
_entity.pdbx_description
1 polymer ?
#
loop_
_entity_poly.entity_id
_entity_poly.type
_entity_poly.pdbx_seq_one_letter_code
_entity_poly.pdbx_strand_id
1 'polypeptide(L)'
;MAGYEYANHFFRYAPERIEYGINRYQNETRRLYGVLDKHLSTSKSGFLVGDHISIADISHWGWVAAAGWAGIDIDEFPHLKAWEEKLAARPGVEKGRHVPEKHTIKEVLKDKELAAKHSAAASQWVQKGMADDAKK
;
A
#
# COMPACT_ATOMS: atom_id res chain seq x y z
N MET A 1 -9.25 4.72 2.75
CA MET A 1 -8.25 3.64 2.50
C MET A 1 -8.62 2.28 3.09
N ALA A 2 -9.80 2.10 3.70
CA ALA A 2 -10.28 0.79 4.16
C ALA A 2 -10.18 -0.31 3.08
N GLY A 3 -10.36 0.02 1.80
CA GLY A 3 -10.22 -0.94 0.70
C GLY A 3 -8.85 -1.63 0.60
N TYR A 4 -7.75 -0.93 0.90
CA TYR A 4 -6.40 -1.48 0.77
C TYR A 4 -6.10 -2.51 1.87
N GLU A 5 -6.55 -2.25 3.11
CA GLU A 5 -6.35 -3.17 4.25
C GLU A 5 -7.04 -4.51 4.01
N TYR A 6 -8.30 -4.47 3.57
CA TYR A 6 -9.03 -5.68 3.22
C TYR A 6 -8.46 -6.36 1.96
N ALA A 7 -7.93 -5.60 0.99
CA ALA A 7 -7.26 -6.19 -0.17
C ALA A 7 -6.07 -7.06 0.27
N ASN A 8 -5.22 -6.55 1.16
CA ASN A 8 -4.12 -7.34 1.72
C ASN A 8 -4.63 -8.53 2.54
N HIS A 9 -5.65 -8.34 3.36
CA HIS A 9 -6.20 -9.43 4.19
C HIS A 9 -6.64 -10.61 3.33
N PHE A 10 -7.53 -10.39 2.35
CA PHE A 10 -8.05 -11.47 1.51
C PHE A 10 -6.99 -12.02 0.53
N PHE A 11 -6.03 -11.19 0.10
CA PHE A 11 -5.03 -11.62 -0.88
C PHE A 11 -3.82 -12.34 -0.26
N ARG A 12 -3.36 -11.92 0.93
CA ARG A 12 -2.08 -12.34 1.51
C ARG A 12 -2.21 -13.08 2.84
N TYR A 13 -3.27 -12.82 3.62
CA TYR A 13 -3.32 -13.22 5.03
C TYR A 13 -4.42 -14.23 5.36
N ALA A 14 -5.55 -14.22 4.64
CA ALA A 14 -6.66 -15.14 4.84
C ALA A 14 -6.20 -16.59 4.62
N PRO A 15 -6.63 -17.54 5.49
CA PRO A 15 -6.20 -18.93 5.42
C PRO A 15 -6.76 -19.65 4.19
N GLU A 16 -7.90 -19.17 3.70
CA GLU A 16 -8.55 -19.64 2.48
C GLU A 16 -8.64 -18.51 1.46
N ARG A 17 -8.50 -18.87 0.19
CA ARG A 17 -8.58 -17.92 -0.92
C ARG A 17 -10.04 -17.58 -1.21
N ILE A 18 -10.49 -16.40 -0.79
CA ILE A 18 -11.86 -15.91 -1.03
C ILE A 18 -11.85 -14.96 -2.22
N GLU A 19 -12.07 -15.50 -3.42
CA GLU A 19 -11.92 -14.77 -4.69
C GLU A 19 -12.78 -13.51 -4.79
N TYR A 20 -14.05 -13.57 -4.34
CA TYR A 20 -14.91 -12.39 -4.27
C TYR A 20 -14.33 -11.27 -3.41
N GLY A 21 -13.79 -11.62 -2.24
CA GLY A 21 -13.17 -10.66 -1.32
C GLY A 21 -11.95 -10.00 -1.95
N ILE A 22 -11.04 -10.81 -2.50
CA ILE A 22 -9.84 -10.33 -3.21
C ILE A 22 -10.24 -9.35 -4.31
N ASN A 23 -11.14 -9.77 -5.20
CA ASN A 23 -11.55 -8.97 -6.36
C ASN A 23 -12.23 -7.67 -5.95
N ARG A 24 -13.15 -7.72 -4.98
CA ARG A 24 -13.86 -6.53 -4.47
C ARG A 24 -12.89 -5.47 -3.99
N TYR A 25 -11.93 -5.86 -3.13
CA TYR A 25 -11.05 -4.91 -2.47
C TYR A 25 -9.88 -4.45 -3.35
N GLN A 26 -9.39 -5.29 -4.26
CA GLN A 26 -8.45 -4.85 -5.29
C GLN A 26 -9.12 -3.86 -6.26
N ASN A 27 -10.35 -4.12 -6.70
CA ASN A 27 -11.08 -3.20 -7.59
C ASN A 27 -11.38 -1.87 -6.91
N GLU A 28 -11.79 -1.87 -5.64
CA GLU A 28 -12.00 -0.62 -4.90
C GLU A 28 -10.70 0.16 -4.71
N THR A 29 -9.58 -0.53 -4.45
CA THR A 29 -8.27 0.13 -4.31
C THR A 29 -7.80 0.71 -5.64
N ARG A 30 -7.96 -0.01 -6.77
CA ARG A 30 -7.73 0.54 -8.12
C ARG A 30 -8.59 1.78 -8.37
N ARG A 31 -9.87 1.74 -7.99
CA ARG A 31 -10.77 2.91 -8.12
C ARG A 31 -10.25 4.11 -7.33
N LEU A 32 -9.83 3.91 -6.08
CA LEU A 32 -9.26 4.97 -5.24
C LEU A 32 -7.96 5.53 -5.83
N TYR A 33 -7.06 4.67 -6.32
CA TYR A 33 -5.84 5.11 -7.01
C TYR A 33 -6.15 5.88 -8.28
N GLY A 34 -7.16 5.48 -9.06
CA GLY A 34 -7.62 6.23 -10.21
C GLY A 34 -8.16 7.63 -9.87
N VAL A 35 -8.81 7.79 -8.71
CA VAL A 35 -9.21 9.13 -8.23
C VAL A 35 -7.98 9.99 -7.93
N LEU A 36 -6.98 9.44 -7.23
CA LEU A 36 -5.76 10.17 -6.90
C LEU A 36 -4.94 10.51 -8.14
N ASP A 37 -4.79 9.56 -9.07
CA ASP A 37 -4.08 9.75 -10.32
C ASP A 37 -4.69 10.87 -11.16
N LYS A 38 -6.02 10.87 -11.34
CA LYS A 38 -6.76 11.93 -12.03
C LYS A 38 -6.65 13.28 -11.33
N HIS A 39 -6.66 13.31 -10.00
CA HIS A 39 -6.45 14.54 -9.25
C HIS A 39 -5.04 15.09 -9.51
N LEU A 40 -4.03 14.24 -9.38
CA LEU A 40 -2.63 14.59 -9.60
C LEU A 40 -2.32 14.99 -11.04
N SER A 41 -3.04 14.44 -12.03
CA SER A 41 -2.89 14.82 -13.44
C SER A 41 -3.23 16.28 -13.73
N THR A 42 -4.06 16.90 -12.88
CA THR A 42 -4.47 18.31 -12.99
C THR A 42 -3.87 19.20 -11.91
N SER A 43 -3.17 18.61 -10.93
CA SER A 43 -2.50 19.33 -9.86
C SER A 43 -1.31 20.11 -10.40
N LYS A 44 -1.34 21.44 -10.26
CA LYS A 44 -0.24 22.33 -10.68
C LYS A 44 1.01 22.19 -9.81
N SER A 45 0.83 21.84 -8.55
CA SER A 45 1.92 21.69 -7.58
C SER A 45 2.50 20.28 -7.56
N GLY A 46 1.75 19.30 -8.06
CA GLY A 46 2.06 17.88 -7.93
C GLY A 46 2.03 17.42 -6.46
N PHE A 47 1.18 18.02 -5.63
CA PHE A 47 0.80 17.56 -4.30
C PHE A 47 -0.71 17.35 -4.23
N LEU A 48 -1.16 16.60 -3.22
CA LEU A 48 -2.58 16.31 -3.06
C LEU A 48 -3.40 17.55 -2.67
N VAL A 49 -2.82 18.49 -1.91
CA VAL A 49 -3.53 19.69 -1.44
C VAL A 49 -2.63 20.91 -1.56
N GLY A 50 -3.16 21.99 -2.13
CA GLY A 50 -2.44 23.27 -2.22
C GLY A 50 -1.17 23.20 -3.07
N ASP A 51 -0.16 23.97 -2.68
CA ASP A 51 1.10 24.16 -3.40
C ASP A 51 2.32 23.56 -2.68
N HIS A 52 2.10 22.87 -1.56
CA HIS A 52 3.14 22.31 -0.70
C HIS A 52 2.76 20.92 -0.22
N ILE A 53 3.75 20.19 0.30
CA ILE A 53 3.49 18.90 0.94
C ILE A 53 2.61 19.10 2.17
N SER A 54 1.59 18.26 2.31
CA SER A 54 0.64 18.32 3.42
C SER A 54 0.56 16.99 4.17
N ILE A 55 -0.18 16.99 5.28
CA ILE A 55 -0.51 15.74 5.98
C ILE A 55 -1.28 14.77 5.08
N ALA A 56 -2.03 15.27 4.09
CA ALA A 56 -2.69 14.40 3.13
C ALA A 56 -1.66 13.57 2.35
N ASP A 57 -0.58 14.19 1.89
CA ASP A 57 0.47 13.49 1.15
C ASP A 57 1.16 12.42 2.01
N ILE A 58 1.55 12.80 3.24
CA ILE A 58 2.22 11.92 4.19
C ILE A 58 1.34 10.72 4.55
N SER A 59 0.04 10.95 4.73
CA SER A 59 -0.91 9.90 5.13
C SER A 59 -1.17 8.87 4.04
N HIS A 60 -1.07 9.26 2.77
CA HIS A 60 -1.34 8.37 1.64
C HIS A 60 -0.08 7.67 1.11
N TRP A 61 1.09 8.29 1.26
CA TRP A 61 2.31 7.83 0.59
C TRP A 61 2.65 6.37 0.90
N GLY A 62 2.62 5.96 2.16
CA GLY A 62 2.98 4.58 2.56
C GLY A 62 2.08 3.52 1.93
N TRP A 63 0.78 3.82 1.77
CA TRP A 63 -0.17 2.90 1.15
C TRP A 63 0.06 2.75 -0.35
N VAL A 64 0.42 3.84 -1.03
CA VAL A 64 0.74 3.83 -2.46
C VAL A 64 2.10 3.18 -2.73
N ALA A 65 3.10 3.45 -1.89
CA ALA A 65 4.42 2.84 -1.99
C ALA A 65 4.37 1.30 -1.85
N ALA A 66 3.32 0.77 -1.21
CA ALA A 66 3.07 -0.65 -1.04
C ALA A 66 1.95 -1.19 -1.97
N ALA A 67 1.60 -0.49 -3.06
CA ALA A 67 0.55 -0.91 -4.01
C ALA A 67 0.70 -2.37 -4.49
N GLY A 68 1.91 -2.76 -4.90
CA GLY A 68 2.20 -4.11 -5.38
C GLY A 68 1.95 -5.20 -4.32
N TRP A 69 2.02 -4.85 -3.03
CA TRP A 69 1.74 -5.80 -1.94
C TRP A 69 0.27 -6.23 -1.94
N ALA A 70 -0.62 -5.27 -2.22
CA ALA A 70 -2.05 -5.47 -2.41
C ALA A 70 -2.42 -6.09 -3.77
N GLY A 71 -1.42 -6.38 -4.61
CA GLY A 71 -1.62 -6.98 -5.95
C GLY A 71 -2.08 -5.97 -6.99
N ILE A 72 -1.72 -4.69 -6.82
CA ILE A 72 -2.05 -3.62 -7.77
C ILE A 72 -0.77 -3.14 -8.41
N ASP A 73 -0.78 -3.06 -9.75
CA ASP A 73 0.32 -2.51 -10.49
C ASP A 73 0.23 -0.98 -10.47
N ILE A 74 1.26 -0.32 -9.91
CA ILE A 74 1.30 1.13 -9.82
C ILE A 74 1.55 1.77 -11.20
N ASP A 75 2.07 1.01 -12.17
CA ASP A 75 2.29 1.49 -13.53
C ASP A 75 0.98 1.77 -14.28
N GLU A 76 -0.15 1.28 -13.78
CA GLU A 76 -1.50 1.66 -14.24
C GLU A 76 -1.83 3.14 -13.96
N PHE A 77 -1.11 3.80 -13.05
CA PHE A 77 -1.39 5.14 -12.52
C PHE A 77 -0.15 6.05 -12.62
N PRO A 78 0.18 6.59 -13.81
CA PRO A 78 1.44 7.26 -14.05
C PRO A 78 1.65 8.54 -13.23
N HIS A 79 0.59 9.32 -12.97
CA HIS A 79 0.67 10.55 -12.18
C HIS A 79 0.80 10.23 -10.69
N LEU A 80 0.11 9.19 -10.23
CA LEU A 80 0.22 8.69 -8.87
C LEU A 80 1.62 8.13 -8.59
N LYS A 81 2.17 7.35 -9.54
CA LYS A 81 3.54 6.86 -9.48
C LYS A 81 4.56 8.00 -9.40
N ALA A 82 4.46 8.98 -10.30
CA ALA A 82 5.36 10.14 -10.29
C ALA A 82 5.28 10.93 -8.98
N TRP A 83 4.08 11.06 -8.40
CA TRP A 83 3.90 11.66 -7.08
C TRP A 83 4.55 10.85 -5.95
N GLU A 84 4.42 9.52 -5.96
CA GLU A 84 5.04 8.63 -4.98
C GLU A 84 6.57 8.76 -5.01
N GLU A 85 7.16 8.73 -6.20
CA GLU A 85 8.60 8.85 -6.43
C GLU A 85 9.11 10.24 -6.02
N LYS A 86 8.38 11.31 -6.38
CA LYS A 86 8.68 12.68 -5.96
C LYS A 86 8.71 12.82 -4.45
N LEU A 87 7.75 12.22 -3.74
CA LEU A 87 7.73 12.24 -2.28
C LEU A 87 8.86 11.41 -1.68
N ALA A 88 9.13 10.22 -2.22
CA ALA A 88 10.22 9.35 -1.76
C ALA A 88 11.59 10.04 -1.86
N ALA A 89 11.81 10.86 -2.88
CA ALA A 89 13.05 11.63 -3.07
C ALA A 89 13.27 12.73 -2.03
N ARG A 90 12.25 13.08 -1.22
CA ARG A 90 12.39 14.13 -0.20
C ARG A 90 13.18 13.60 1.00
N PRO A 91 14.19 14.32 1.50
CA PRO A 91 15.02 13.86 2.62
C PRO A 91 14.24 13.47 3.88
N GLY A 92 13.14 14.17 4.17
CA GLY A 92 12.29 13.87 5.32
C GLY A 92 11.50 12.58 5.17
N VAL A 93 10.97 12.31 3.97
CA VAL A 93 10.24 11.07 3.67
C VAL A 93 11.21 9.89 3.62
N GLU A 94 12.37 10.07 2.98
CA GLU A 94 13.42 9.06 2.91
C GLU A 94 13.89 8.63 4.30
N LYS A 95 14.13 9.58 5.21
CA LYS A 95 14.48 9.25 6.60
C LYS A 95 13.31 8.62 7.34
N GLY A 96 12.12 9.22 7.21
CA GLY A 96 10.92 8.81 7.95
C GLY A 96 10.45 7.40 7.62
N ARG A 97 10.52 6.98 6.35
CA ARG A 97 10.13 5.63 5.95
C ARG A 97 11.00 4.55 6.60
N HIS A 98 12.19 4.88 7.10
CA HIS A 98 13.09 3.92 7.73
C HIS A 98 12.95 3.80 9.26
N VAL A 99 11.87 4.35 9.83
CA VAL A 99 11.61 4.36 11.27
C VAL A 99 10.25 3.71 11.56
N PRO A 100 10.13 2.84 12.59
CA PRO A 100 11.19 2.40 13.49
C PRO A 100 12.19 1.44 12.84
N GLU A 101 11.76 0.72 11.80
CA GLU A 101 12.56 -0.25 11.07
C GLU A 101 12.75 0.17 9.61
N LYS A 102 13.80 -0.35 8.97
CA LYS A 102 14.09 -0.04 7.57
C LYS A 102 12.91 -0.47 6.69
N HIS A 103 12.32 0.46 5.95
CA HIS A 103 11.35 0.13 4.92
C HIS A 103 11.96 -0.61 3.73
N THR A 104 11.50 -1.86 3.53
CA THR A 104 11.99 -2.81 2.53
C THR A 104 10.95 -3.20 1.48
N ILE A 105 9.73 -2.61 1.48
CA ILE A 105 8.64 -3.13 0.64
C ILE A 105 8.99 -3.17 -0.86
N LYS A 106 9.74 -2.19 -1.37
CA LYS A 106 10.18 -2.16 -2.78
C LYS A 106 11.20 -3.27 -3.10
N GLU A 107 11.99 -3.69 -2.13
CA GLU A 107 12.93 -4.80 -2.25
C GLU A 107 12.16 -6.13 -2.20
N VAL A 108 11.25 -6.26 -1.22
CA VAL A 108 10.35 -7.42 -1.07
C VAL A 108 9.52 -7.65 -2.32
N LEU A 109 8.99 -6.61 -2.96
CA LEU A 109 8.15 -6.75 -4.16
C LEU A 109 8.93 -7.20 -5.41
N LYS A 110 10.25 -6.98 -5.46
CA LYS A 110 11.09 -7.44 -6.58
C LYS A 110 11.44 -8.92 -6.49
N ASP A 111 11.35 -9.50 -5.29
CA ASP A 111 11.70 -10.89 -5.01
C ASP A 111 10.45 -11.68 -4.62
N LYS A 112 10.03 -12.59 -5.52
CA LYS A 112 8.82 -13.41 -5.31
C LYS A 112 8.95 -14.34 -4.11
N GLU A 113 10.13 -14.87 -3.83
CA GLU A 113 10.37 -15.76 -2.68
C GLU A 113 10.31 -14.97 -1.38
N LEU A 114 10.95 -13.80 -1.35
CA LEU A 114 10.89 -12.90 -0.19
C LEU A 114 9.46 -12.44 0.07
N ALA A 115 8.71 -12.07 -0.97
CA ALA A 115 7.30 -11.71 -0.84
C ALA A 115 6.45 -12.87 -0.31
N ALA A 116 6.67 -14.10 -0.77
CA ALA A 116 5.97 -15.28 -0.27
C ALA A 116 6.28 -15.53 1.22
N LYS A 117 7.55 -15.43 1.62
CA LYS A 117 7.99 -15.60 3.01
C LYS A 117 7.37 -14.55 3.94
N HIS A 118 7.37 -13.29 3.53
CA HIS A 118 6.73 -12.21 4.28
C HIS A 118 5.21 -12.42 4.40
N SER A 119 4.55 -12.85 3.32
CA SER A 119 3.12 -13.16 3.33
C SER A 119 2.78 -14.29 4.30
N ALA A 120 3.57 -15.36 4.30
CA ALA A 120 3.38 -16.51 5.19
C ALA A 120 3.55 -16.13 6.66
N ALA A 121 4.61 -15.38 7.00
CA ALA A 121 4.84 -14.90 8.36
C ALA A 121 3.71 -13.99 8.85
N ALA A 122 3.23 -13.08 8.00
CA ALA A 122 2.11 -12.20 8.32
C ALA A 122 0.80 -12.97 8.50
N SER A 123 0.51 -13.96 7.64
CA SER A 123 -0.67 -14.83 7.79
C SER A 123 -0.62 -15.58 9.13
N GLN A 124 0.51 -16.19 9.48
CA GLN A 124 0.69 -16.88 10.76
C GLN A 124 0.45 -15.96 11.97
N TRP A 125 0.97 -14.74 11.92
CA TRP A 125 0.76 -13.75 12.98
C TRP A 125 -0.72 -13.35 13.13
N VAL A 126 -1.42 -13.13 12.01
CA VAL A 126 -2.87 -12.84 12.01
C VAL A 126 -3.66 -14.00 12.60
N GLN A 127 -3.39 -15.24 12.17
CA GLN A 127 -4.08 -16.42 12.69
C GLN A 127 -3.84 -16.62 14.19
N LYS A 128 -2.60 -16.40 14.65
CA LYS A 128 -2.26 -16.45 16.07
C LYS A 128 -3.03 -15.40 16.87
N GLY A 129 -3.09 -14.16 16.38
CA GLY A 129 -3.85 -13.09 17.03
C GLY A 129 -5.34 -13.42 17.15
N MET A 130 -5.95 -13.91 16.07
CA MET A 130 -7.35 -14.36 16.09
C MET A 130 -7.60 -15.49 17.09
N ALA A 131 -6.67 -16.45 17.19
CA ALA A 131 -6.77 -17.56 18.13
C ALA A 131 -6.59 -17.12 19.60
N ASP A 132 -5.76 -16.12 19.86
CA ASP A 132 -5.54 -15.58 21.21
C ASP A 132 -6.75 -14.73 21.66
N ASP A 133 -7.38 -13.98 20.76
CA ASP A 133 -8.59 -13.20 21.07
C ASP A 133 -9.82 -14.08 21.27
N ALA A 134 -9.93 -15.22 20.58
CA ALA A 134 -11.02 -16.17 20.78
C ALA A 134 -11.02 -16.87 22.15
N LYS A 135 -9.91 -16.77 22.90
CA LYS A 135 -9.75 -17.36 24.25
C LYS A 135 -10.06 -16.40 25.38
N LYS A 136 -10.31 -15.12 25.10
CA LYS A 136 -10.68 -14.08 26.07
C LYS A 136 -12.20 -13.99 26.19
#